data_AF-A0A227GE41-F1
#
_entry.id   AF-A0A227GE41-F1
#
_cell.length_a   1.000
_cell.length_b   1.000
_cell.length_c   1.000
_cell.angle_alpha   90.00
_cell.angle_beta   90.00
_cell.angle_gamma   90.00
#
_symmetry.space_group_name_H-M   'P 1'
#
loop_
_entity.id
_entity.type
_entity.pdbx_description
1 polymer ?
#
loop_
_entity_poly.entity_id
_entity_poly.type
_entity_poly.pdbx_seq_one_letter_code
_entity_poly.pdbx_strand_id
1 'polypeptide(L)' 'DWGPAKDYNPEKNPRTNIGISAIAQYALNAWTFEASVRNDENNQFGNNTTWQTAAGWKVYEGYELTLSHGTA' A
#
# COMPACT_ATOMS: atom_id res chain seq x y z
N ASP A 1 1.69 -3.21 28.96
CA ASP A 1 3.05 -2.97 28.43
C ASP A 1 3.11 -1.70 27.60
N TRP A 2 3.11 -0.54 28.27
CA TRP A 2 3.43 0.75 27.67
C TRP A 2 4.46 1.42 28.58
N GLY A 3 5.60 1.81 28.02
CA GLY A 3 6.73 2.41 28.72
C GLY A 3 7.44 3.41 27.80
N PRO A 4 8.28 4.31 28.34
CA PRO A 4 8.86 5.41 27.58
C PRO A 4 9.57 4.88 26.34
N ALA A 5 9.44 5.61 25.22
CA ALA A 5 10.10 5.26 23.97
C ALA A 5 11.58 5.02 24.25
N LYS A 6 12.05 3.78 24.07
CA LYS A 6 13.48 3.49 24.13
C LYS A 6 14.12 4.36 23.06
N ASP A 7 14.99 5.29 23.46
CA ASP A 7 15.75 6.13 22.55
C ASP A 7 16.35 5.23 21.47
N TYR A 8 15.96 5.48 20.21
CA TYR A 8 16.45 4.73 19.09
C TYR A 8 17.97 4.93 19.03
N ASN A 9 18.73 3.89 19.38
CA ASN A 9 20.18 3.87 19.25
C ASN A 9 20.54 3.08 17.97
N PRO A 10 20.80 3.76 16.84
CA PRO A 10 21.08 3.11 15.55
C PRO A 10 22.34 2.24 15.57
N GLU A 11 23.30 2.50 16.47
CA GLU A 11 24.51 1.67 16.61
C GLU A 11 24.20 0.33 17.29
N LYS A 12 23.21 0.30 18.20
CA LYS A 12 22.80 -0.92 18.93
C LYS A 12 21.66 -1.67 18.26
N ASN A 13 20.81 -0.97 17.51
CA ASN A 13 19.65 -1.55 16.85
C ASN A 13 19.39 -0.88 15.48
N PRO A 14 20.26 -1.10 14.49
CA PRO A 14 20.13 -0.46 13.19
C PRO A 14 18.81 -0.87 12.53
N ARG A 15 18.05 0.11 12.05
CA ARG A 15 16.83 -0.10 11.26
C ARG A 15 17.06 0.39 9.84
N THR A 16 16.83 -0.50 8.88
CA THR A 16 16.90 -0.20 7.46
C THR A 16 15.69 -0.81 6.80
N ASN A 17 14.92 0.01 6.09
CA ASN A 17 13.79 -0.42 5.28
C ASN A 17 13.99 0.08 3.85
N ILE A 18 13.92 -0.82 2.87
CA ILE A 18 13.92 -0.47 1.45
C ILE A 18 12.56 -0.87 0.89
N GLY A 19 11.83 0.13 0.40
CA GLY A 19 10.52 -0.06 -0.22
C GLY A 19 10.58 0.15 -1.72
N ILE A 20 9.98 -0.77 -2.48
CA ILE A 20 9.73 -0.61 -3.92
C ILE A 20 8.22 -0.68 -4.14
N SER A 21 7.68 0.26 -4.90
CA SER A 21 6.25 0.31 -5.22
C SER A 21 5.99 0.51 -6.70
N ALA A 22 4.92 -0.08 -7.19
CA ALA A 22 4.38 0.16 -8.53
C ALA A 22 2.88 0.44 -8.43
N ILE A 23 2.41 1.38 -9.25
CA ILE A 23 1.01 1.78 -9.32
C ILE A 23 0.62 1.83 -10.79
N ALA A 24 -0.57 1.33 -11.11
CA ALA A 24 -1.18 1.42 -12.42
C ALA A 24 -2.61 1.93 -12.29
N GLN A 25 -2.99 2.85 -13.17
CA GLN A 25 -4.36 3.35 -13.29
C GLN A 25 -4.74 3.39 -14.76
N TYR A 26 -5.97 2.99 -15.06
CA TYR A 26 -6.49 2.99 -16.41
C TYR A 26 -7.97 3.37 -16.42
N ALA A 27 -8.34 4.30 -17.29
CA ALA A 27 -9.73 4.73 -17.47
C ALA A 27 -10.18 4.39 -18.89
N LEU A 28 -11.33 3.72 -18.99
CA LEU A 28 -11.95 3.34 -20.26
C LEU A 28 -13.47 3.49 -20.17
N ASN A 29 -14.00 4.46 -20.94
CA ASN A 29 -15.43 4.77 -20.99
C ASN A 29 -15.99 5.05 -19.58
N ALA A 30 -16.93 4.21 -19.12
CA ALA A 30 -17.56 4.31 -17.80
C ALA A 30 -16.74 3.61 -16.69
N TRP A 31 -15.62 2.98 -17.02
CA TRP A 31 -14.83 2.18 -16.08
C TRP A 31 -13.51 2.85 -15.72
N THR A 32 -13.11 2.69 -14.46
CA THR A 32 -11.77 3.01 -13.94
C THR A 32 -11.21 1.75 -13.28
N PHE A 33 -9.92 1.52 -13.46
CA PHE A 33 -9.20 0.41 -12.85
C PHE A 33 -7.94 0.94 -12.18
N GLU A 34 -7.70 0.48 -10.96
CA GLU A 34 -6.52 0.85 -10.19
C GLU A 34 -5.87 -0.42 -9.61
N ALA A 35 -4.55 -0.43 -9.59
CA ALA A 35 -3.78 -1.46 -8.93
C ALA A 35 -2.52 -0.85 -8.33
N SER A 36 -2.15 -1.31 -7.14
CA SER A 36 -0.90 -0.96 -6.48
C SER A 36 -0.28 -2.18 -5.83
N VAL A 37 1.04 -2.22 -5.85
CA VAL A 37 1.84 -3.22 -5.13
C VAL A 37 3.03 -2.52 -4.49
N ARG A 38 3.37 -2.94 -3.29
CA ARG A 38 4.51 -2.46 -2.53
C ARG A 38 5.22 -3.65 -1.89
N ASN A 39 6.54 -3.64 -2.00
CA ASN A 39 7.44 -4.59 -1.36
C ASN A 39 8.36 -3.82 -0.41
N ASP A 40 8.35 -4.15 0.88
CA ASP A 40 9.21 -3.56 1.90
C ASP A 40 10.15 -4.62 2.47
N GLU A 41 11.45 -4.43 2.27
CA GLU A 41 12.49 -5.23 2.91
C GLU A 41 12.97 -4.49 4.16
N ASN A 42 12.54 -4.98 5.33
CA ASN A 42 12.97 -4.42 6.61
C ASN A 42 13.94 -5.37 7.31
N ASN A 43 15.13 -4.89 7.65
CA ASN A 43 16.20 -5.69 8.24
C ASN A 43 15.85 -6.37 9.59
N GLN A 44 14.76 -5.98 10.26
CA GLN A 44 14.27 -6.61 11.50
C GLN A 44 13.06 -7.53 11.31
N PHE A 45 12.31 -7.37 10.21
CA PHE A 45 11.00 -8.02 10.00
C PHE A 45 10.91 -8.79 8.68
N GLY A 46 12.00 -8.78 7.89
CA GLY A 46 12.07 -9.41 6.58
C GLY A 46 11.27 -8.66 5.52
N ASN A 47 11.01 -9.38 4.42
CA ASN A 47 10.29 -8.88 3.27
C ASN A 47 8.77 -8.98 3.44
N ASN A 48 8.05 -7.87 3.25
CA ASN A 48 6.60 -7.82 3.30
C ASN A 48 6.05 -7.24 2.00
N THR A 49 5.05 -7.89 1.41
CA THR A 49 4.37 -7.41 0.20
C THR A 49 2.92 -7.07 0.50
N THR A 50 2.54 -5.83 0.21
CA THR A 50 1.16 -5.35 0.26
C THR A 50 0.68 -5.00 -1.13
N TRP A 51 -0.60 -5.21 -1.40
CA TRP A 51 -1.19 -4.88 -2.69
C TRP A 51 -2.63 -4.42 -2.53
N GLN A 52 -3.11 -3.67 -3.50
CA GLN A 52 -4.50 -3.28 -3.59
C GLN A 52 -4.93 -3.22 -5.06
N THR A 53 -6.19 -3.54 -5.32
CA THR A 53 -6.84 -3.29 -6.62
C THR A 53 -8.22 -2.70 -6.40
N ALA A 54 -8.68 -1.90 -7.35
CA ALA A 54 -10.02 -1.34 -7.37
C ALA A 54 -10.55 -1.25 -8.81
N ALA A 55 -11.87 -1.32 -8.91
CA ALA A 55 -12.60 -0.96 -10.12
C ALA A 55 -13.70 0.03 -9.76
N GLY A 56 -13.81 1.11 -10.53
CA GLY A 56 -14.90 2.07 -10.48
C GLY A 56 -15.77 1.95 -11.73
N TRP A 57 -17.07 2.12 -11.56
CA TRP A 57 -18.05 2.13 -12.65
C TRP A 57 -19.00 3.30 -12.51
N LYS A 58 -18.98 4.21 -13.48
CA LYS A 58 -19.93 5.31 -13.62
C LYS A 58 -21.29 4.78 -14.06
N VAL A 59 -22.16 4.53 -13.09
CA VAL A 59 -23.50 3.98 -13.30
C VAL A 59 -24.48 5.01 -13.87
N TYR A 60 -24.28 6.29 -13.56
CA TYR A 60 -25.07 7.43 -14.06
C TYR A 60 -24.26 8.72 -14.01
N GLU A 61 -24.74 9.79 -14.64
CA GLU A 61 -24.10 11.10 -14.57
C GLU A 61 -23.98 11.56 -13.10
N GLY A 62 -22.73 11.71 -12.64
CA GLY A 62 -22.42 12.08 -11.25
C GLY A 62 -22.42 10.93 -10.25
N TYR A 63 -22.67 9.68 -10.66
CA TYR A 63 -22.70 8.51 -9.76
C TYR A 63 -21.70 7.43 -10.17
N GLU A 64 -20.92 6.95 -9.22
CA GLU A 64 -19.93 5.89 -9.40
C GLU A 64 -20.04 4.83 -8.30
N LEU A 65 -19.95 3.56 -8.69
CA LEU A 65 -19.79 2.43 -7.77
C LEU A 65 -18.33 1.99 -7.81
N THR A 66 -17.69 1.94 -6.64
CA THR A 66 -16.30 1.48 -6.52
C THR A 66 -16.23 0.23 -5.66
N LEU A 67 -15.53 -0.80 -6.15
CA LEU A 67 -15.18 -1.99 -5.40
C LEU A 67 -13.65 -2.06 -5.29
N SER A 68 -13.14 -2.31 -4.09
CA SER A 68 -11.70 -2.45 -3.84
C SER A 68 -11.39 -3.61 -2.92
N HIS A 69 -10.23 -4.24 -3.13
CA HIS A 69 -9.69 -5.25 -2.22
C HIS A 69 -8.17 -5.11 -2.15
N GLY A 70 -7.60 -5.44 -1.01
CA GLY A 70 -6.16 -5.37 -0.80
C GLY A 70 -5.73 -5.98 0.53
N THR A 71 -4.42 -6.06 0.71
CA THR A 71 -3.74 -6.53 1.91
C THR A 71 -3.01 -5.38 2.60
N ALA A 72 -2.75 -5.53 3.90
CA ALA A 72 -1.96 -4.63 4.72
C ALA A 72 -1.08 -5.44 5.68
#